data_AF-A0A9W6H7F6-F1
#
_entry.id   AF-A0A9W6H7F6-F1
#
_cell.length_a   1.000
_cell.length_b   1.000
_cell.length_c   1.000
_cell.angle_alpha   90.00
_cell.angle_beta   90.00
_cell.angle_gamma   90.00
#
_symmetry.space_group_name_H-M   'P 1'
#
loop_
_entity.id
_entity.type
_entity.pdbx_description
1 polymer ?
#
loop_
_entity_poly.entity_id
_entity_poly.type
_entity_poly.pdbx_seq_one_letter_code
_entity_poly.pdbx_strand_id
1 'polypeptide(L)'
;MVESLAEDLRAAAERNATYRARCASMATLCGAAAGVLAAALFVQQGQQQGSWALLVGIGSFVLLVFATIAFGAGAIYFADSKPAPDETDEEKQRRLSQHGEAVLKRIKSYLRWGKWLAGLAAAAVCVALTFAFVANLGSYSARLTGAGLDGAQKTCPRIDRLTVVRVAASDVEGDSPTLLVDIDSTACEGGGRGSMTGLFIDRRYLVIDR
;
A
#
# COMPACT_ATOMS: atom_id res chain seq x y z
N MET A 1 -16.16 -6.90 -51.59
CA MET A 1 -17.02 -6.41 -50.48
C MET A 1 -17.11 -7.41 -49.33
N VAL A 2 -17.27 -8.72 -49.59
CA VAL A 2 -17.24 -9.75 -48.52
C VAL A 2 -15.83 -9.92 -47.91
N GLU A 3 -14.80 -9.77 -48.74
CA GLU A 3 -13.39 -9.92 -48.33
C GLU A 3 -12.92 -8.81 -47.38
N SER A 4 -13.30 -7.56 -47.63
CA SER A 4 -13.00 -6.42 -46.75
C SER A 4 -13.69 -6.55 -45.39
N LEU A 5 -14.91 -7.12 -45.36
CA LEU A 5 -15.65 -7.32 -44.12
C LEU A 5 -15.03 -8.44 -43.26
N ALA A 6 -14.50 -9.49 -43.88
CA ALA A 6 -13.76 -10.55 -43.19
C ALA A 6 -12.44 -10.05 -42.60
N GLU A 7 -11.78 -9.12 -43.28
CA GLU A 7 -10.53 -8.49 -42.83
C GLU A 7 -10.75 -7.56 -41.63
N ASP A 8 -11.82 -6.75 -41.66
CA ASP A 8 -12.23 -5.92 -40.52
C ASP A 8 -12.59 -6.74 -39.28
N LEU A 9 -13.24 -7.90 -39.47
CA LEU A 9 -13.59 -8.81 -38.38
C LEU A 9 -12.37 -9.48 -37.75
N ARG A 10 -11.37 -9.87 -38.55
CA ARG A 10 -10.09 -10.39 -38.05
C ARG A 10 -9.33 -9.32 -37.27
N ALA A 11 -9.26 -8.10 -37.79
CA ALA A 11 -8.64 -6.98 -37.10
C ALA A 11 -9.34 -6.64 -35.76
N ALA A 12 -10.67 -6.76 -35.70
CA ALA A 12 -11.42 -6.58 -34.45
C ALA A 12 -11.14 -7.70 -33.44
N ALA A 13 -11.05 -8.96 -33.88
CA ALA A 13 -10.72 -10.10 -33.03
C ALA A 13 -9.30 -10.01 -32.43
N GLU A 14 -8.32 -9.60 -33.23
CA GLU A 14 -6.93 -9.43 -32.79
C GLU A 14 -6.78 -8.28 -31.78
N ARG A 15 -7.48 -7.15 -32.00
CA ARG A 15 -7.59 -6.06 -31.01
C ARG A 15 -8.20 -6.56 -29.70
N ASN A 16 -9.26 -7.35 -29.76
CA ASN A 16 -9.91 -7.91 -28.58
C ASN A 16 -9.00 -8.86 -27.78
N ALA A 17 -8.26 -9.73 -28.45
CA ALA A 17 -7.27 -10.60 -27.80
C ALA A 17 -6.18 -9.78 -27.08
N THR A 18 -5.73 -8.69 -27.70
CA THR A 18 -4.76 -7.76 -27.11
C THR A 18 -5.31 -7.06 -25.86
N TYR A 19 -6.57 -6.60 -25.89
CA TYR A 19 -7.21 -5.97 -24.73
C TYR A 19 -7.39 -6.95 -23.57
N ARG A 20 -7.74 -8.21 -23.87
CA ARG A 20 -7.86 -9.26 -22.87
C ARG A 20 -6.54 -9.54 -22.16
N ALA A 21 -5.46 -9.72 -22.92
CA ALA A 21 -4.13 -9.95 -22.35
C ALA A 21 -3.70 -8.80 -21.42
N ARG A 22 -3.99 -7.55 -21.83
CA ARG A 22 -3.74 -6.36 -21.00
C ARG A 22 -4.60 -6.30 -19.74
N CYS A 23 -5.87 -6.70 -19.80
CA CYS A 23 -6.72 -6.73 -18.62
C CYS A 23 -6.26 -7.82 -17.63
N ALA A 24 -5.88 -8.99 -18.14
CA ALA A 24 -5.35 -10.07 -17.30
C ALA A 24 -4.04 -9.67 -16.61
N SER A 25 -3.09 -9.07 -17.33
CA SER A 25 -1.82 -8.62 -16.73
C SER A 25 -2.03 -7.49 -15.72
N MET A 26 -2.98 -6.58 -15.96
CA MET A 26 -3.30 -5.53 -14.99
C MET A 26 -4.00 -6.08 -13.75
N ALA A 27 -4.87 -7.07 -13.90
CA ALA A 27 -5.49 -7.77 -12.77
C ALA A 27 -4.45 -8.49 -11.91
N THR A 28 -3.48 -9.18 -12.52
CA THR A 28 -2.42 -9.84 -11.75
C THR A 28 -1.52 -8.85 -11.03
N LEU A 29 -1.17 -7.72 -11.67
CA LEU A 29 -0.39 -6.65 -11.03
C LEU A 29 -1.16 -6.00 -9.87
N CYS A 30 -2.44 -5.70 -10.04
CA CYS A 30 -3.28 -5.14 -8.96
C CYS A 30 -3.44 -6.15 -7.81
N GLY A 31 -3.64 -7.44 -8.13
CA GLY A 31 -3.74 -8.50 -7.14
C GLY A 31 -2.44 -8.69 -6.36
N ALA A 32 -1.28 -8.66 -7.04
CA ALA A 32 0.02 -8.72 -6.39
C ALA A 32 0.26 -7.50 -5.49
N ALA A 33 -0.06 -6.30 -5.97
CA ALA A 33 0.04 -5.07 -5.17
C ALA A 33 -0.88 -5.12 -3.95
N ALA A 34 -2.12 -5.61 -4.09
CA ALA A 34 -3.04 -5.82 -2.98
C ALA A 34 -2.47 -6.82 -1.96
N GLY A 35 -1.86 -7.91 -2.43
CA GLY A 35 -1.21 -8.91 -1.56
C GLY A 35 -0.05 -8.34 -0.75
N VAL A 36 0.84 -7.58 -1.39
CA VAL A 36 1.95 -6.89 -0.70
C VAL A 36 1.40 -5.90 0.33
N LEU A 37 0.35 -5.15 -0.02
CA LEU A 37 -0.25 -4.17 0.87
C LEU A 37 -0.98 -4.83 2.06
N ALA A 38 -1.64 -5.97 1.84
CA ALA A 38 -2.22 -6.77 2.92
C ALA A 38 -1.15 -7.29 3.89
N ALA A 39 -0.02 -7.79 3.38
CA ALA A 39 1.10 -8.21 4.20
C ALA A 39 1.69 -7.04 5.01
N ALA A 40 1.85 -5.87 4.39
CA ALA A 40 2.32 -4.67 5.07
C ALA A 40 1.37 -4.21 6.19
N LEU A 41 0.05 -4.22 5.94
CA LEU A 41 -0.96 -3.90 6.95
C LEU A 41 -0.95 -4.88 8.11
N PHE A 42 -0.77 -6.18 7.84
CA PHE A 42 -0.68 -7.20 8.89
C PHE A 42 0.54 -6.98 9.80
N VAL A 43 1.69 -6.64 9.22
CA VAL A 43 2.89 -6.30 10.00
C VAL A 43 2.69 -5.01 10.81
N GLN A 44 2.00 -4.00 10.26
CA GLN A 44 1.77 -2.74 10.95
C GLN A 44 0.74 -2.81 12.09
N GLN A 45 -0.21 -3.76 12.07
CA GLN A 45 -1.19 -3.92 13.16
C GLN A 45 -0.55 -4.16 14.53
N GLY A 46 0.67 -4.70 14.57
CA GLY A 46 1.41 -4.92 15.81
C GLY A 46 2.10 -3.68 16.39
N GLN A 47 2.19 -2.57 15.64
CA GLN A 47 3.00 -1.39 16.01
C GLN A 47 2.20 -0.09 16.08
N GLN A 48 1.10 0.04 15.33
CA GLN A 48 0.30 1.27 15.31
C GLN A 48 -1.21 0.97 15.39
N GLN A 49 -1.73 0.76 16.60
CA GLN A 49 -3.17 0.84 16.81
C GLN A 49 -3.57 2.32 16.88
N GLY A 50 -4.24 2.82 15.84
CA GLY A 50 -4.90 4.13 15.87
C GLY A 50 -4.36 5.20 14.92
N SER A 51 -3.39 4.91 14.06
CA SER A 51 -2.90 5.93 13.11
C SER A 51 -3.83 6.10 11.90
N TRP A 52 -4.08 7.34 11.49
CA TRP A 52 -4.84 7.66 10.28
C TRP A 52 -4.23 7.00 9.02
N ALA A 53 -2.92 6.73 9.03
CA ALA A 53 -2.24 6.03 7.97
C ALA A 53 -2.76 4.59 7.77
N LEU A 54 -3.14 3.90 8.86
CA LEU A 54 -3.71 2.56 8.79
C LEU A 54 -5.10 2.56 8.12
N LEU A 55 -5.93 3.57 8.39
CA LEU A 55 -7.23 3.73 7.73
C LEU A 55 -7.07 4.01 6.23
N VAL A 56 -6.12 4.87 5.85
CA VAL A 56 -5.82 5.15 4.44
C VAL A 56 -5.26 3.90 3.74
N GLY A 57 -4.41 3.14 4.43
CA GLY A 57 -3.88 1.86 3.93
C GLY A 57 -4.98 0.83 3.66
N ILE A 58 -5.91 0.64 4.61
CA ILE A 58 -7.08 -0.24 4.43
C ILE A 58 -7.95 0.24 3.25
N GLY A 59 -8.20 1.55 3.15
CA GLY A 59 -8.96 2.12 2.04
C GLY A 59 -8.31 1.82 0.68
N SER A 60 -6.98 1.96 0.59
CA SER A 60 -6.24 1.65 -0.63
C SER A 60 -6.27 0.15 -0.98
N PHE A 61 -6.15 -0.73 0.03
CA PHE A 61 -6.31 -2.17 -0.16
C PHE A 61 -7.67 -2.53 -0.79
N VAL A 62 -8.75 -2.00 -0.21
CA VAL A 62 -10.12 -2.25 -0.70
C VAL A 62 -10.28 -1.75 -2.14
N LEU A 63 -9.75 -0.57 -2.48
CA LEU A 63 -9.77 -0.05 -3.84
C LEU A 63 -8.98 -0.94 -4.82
N LEU A 64 -7.83 -1.48 -4.43
CA LEU A 64 -7.06 -2.43 -5.25
C LEU A 64 -7.81 -3.74 -5.47
N VAL A 65 -8.53 -4.25 -4.47
CA VAL A 65 -9.38 -5.44 -4.63
C VAL A 65 -10.49 -5.16 -5.65
N PHE A 66 -11.19 -4.02 -5.53
CA PHE A 66 -12.21 -3.64 -6.52
C PHE A 66 -11.63 -3.42 -7.92
N ALA A 67 -10.43 -2.83 -8.04
CA ALA A 67 -9.74 -2.69 -9.32
C ALA A 67 -9.41 -4.07 -9.93
N THR A 68 -8.91 -5.00 -9.11
CA THR A 68 -8.60 -6.37 -9.53
C THR A 68 -9.85 -7.10 -10.02
N ILE A 69 -10.98 -6.97 -9.30
CA ILE A 69 -12.26 -7.55 -9.71
C ILE A 69 -12.75 -6.91 -11.01
N ALA A 70 -12.65 -5.59 -11.17
CA ALA A 70 -13.07 -4.90 -12.39
C ALA A 70 -12.25 -5.32 -13.62
N PHE A 71 -10.93 -5.44 -13.49
CA PHE A 71 -10.06 -5.93 -14.57
C PHE A 71 -10.26 -7.43 -14.84
N GLY A 72 -10.46 -8.24 -13.80
CA GLY A 72 -10.76 -9.67 -13.90
C GLY A 72 -12.10 -9.93 -14.58
N ALA A 73 -13.16 -9.23 -14.19
CA ALA A 73 -14.47 -9.28 -14.83
C ALA A 73 -14.39 -8.88 -16.30
N GLY A 74 -13.60 -7.85 -16.64
CA GLY A 74 -13.31 -7.47 -18.02
C GLY A 74 -12.63 -8.58 -18.82
N ALA A 75 -11.71 -9.33 -18.22
CA ALA A 75 -11.02 -10.44 -18.87
C ALA A 75 -11.90 -11.70 -19.03
N ILE A 76 -12.80 -11.97 -18.08
CA ILE A 76 -13.72 -13.13 -18.09
C ILE A 76 -14.91 -12.90 -19.02
N TYR A 77 -15.50 -11.70 -19.05
CA TYR A 77 -16.59 -11.38 -19.99
C TYR A 77 -16.15 -11.52 -21.46
N PHE A 78 -14.87 -11.29 -21.76
CA PHE A 78 -14.26 -11.55 -23.07
C PHE A 78 -14.08 -13.05 -23.38
N ALA A 79 -14.15 -13.94 -22.38
CA ALA A 79 -14.02 -15.38 -22.53
C ALA A 79 -15.34 -16.06 -22.88
N ASP A 80 -16.43 -15.63 -22.26
CA ASP A 80 -17.78 -16.12 -22.55
C ASP A 80 -18.35 -15.59 -23.86
N SER A 81 -17.77 -14.53 -24.43
CA SER A 81 -18.09 -14.05 -25.78
C SER A 81 -17.35 -14.80 -26.89
N LYS A 82 -16.69 -15.93 -26.60
CA LYS A 82 -16.13 -16.81 -27.65
C LYS A 82 -17.29 -17.45 -28.43
N PRO A 83 -17.21 -17.51 -29.78
CA PRO A 83 -18.21 -18.19 -30.57
C PRO A 83 -18.26 -19.67 -30.17
N ALA A 84 -19.47 -20.24 -30.12
CA ALA A 84 -19.63 -21.67 -29.92
C ALA A 84 -18.97 -22.43 -31.09
N PRO A 85 -18.37 -23.61 -30.85
CA PRO A 85 -17.64 -24.34 -31.90
C PRO A 85 -18.52 -24.73 -33.10
N ASP A 86 -19.85 -24.70 -32.95
CA ASP A 86 -20.83 -25.14 -33.96
C ASP A 86 -21.65 -23.97 -34.57
N GLU A 87 -21.24 -22.72 -34.36
CA GLU A 87 -21.97 -21.52 -34.83
C GLU A 87 -21.66 -21.23 -36.31
N THR A 88 -22.70 -21.15 -37.16
CA THR A 88 -22.54 -20.85 -38.59
C THR A 88 -21.95 -19.43 -38.80
N ASP A 89 -21.18 -19.23 -39.88
CA ASP A 89 -20.50 -17.94 -40.15
C ASP A 89 -21.48 -16.75 -40.23
N GLU A 90 -22.72 -17.00 -40.66
CA GLU A 90 -23.79 -15.99 -40.71
C GLU A 90 -24.37 -15.63 -39.33
N GLU A 91 -24.58 -16.61 -38.45
CA GLU A 91 -25.04 -16.37 -37.07
C GLU A 91 -23.96 -15.66 -36.25
N LYS A 92 -22.70 -16.05 -36.46
CA LYS A 92 -21.53 -15.41 -35.87
C LYS A 92 -21.42 -13.95 -36.32
N GLN A 93 -21.66 -13.63 -37.60
CA GLN A 93 -21.69 -12.26 -38.11
C GLN A 93 -22.84 -11.42 -37.53
N ARG A 94 -24.05 -11.98 -37.42
CA ARG A 94 -25.20 -11.29 -36.81
C ARG A 94 -24.99 -11.01 -35.32
N ARG A 95 -24.43 -11.97 -34.56
CA ARG A 95 -24.06 -11.75 -33.16
C ARG A 95 -22.92 -10.76 -33.00
N LEU A 96 -21.87 -10.83 -33.82
CA LEU A 96 -20.75 -9.90 -33.73
C LEU A 96 -21.16 -8.46 -34.04
N SER A 97 -22.05 -8.25 -35.01
CA SER A 97 -22.58 -6.92 -35.34
C SER A 97 -23.55 -6.38 -34.27
N GLN A 98 -24.42 -7.21 -33.68
CA GLN A 98 -25.36 -6.75 -32.65
C GLN A 98 -24.78 -6.71 -31.22
N HIS A 99 -23.84 -7.59 -30.88
CA HIS A 99 -23.24 -7.65 -29.54
C HIS A 99 -21.87 -6.99 -29.47
N GLY A 100 -21.15 -6.84 -30.59
CA GLY A 100 -19.79 -6.29 -30.62
C GLY A 100 -19.71 -4.89 -30.03
N GLU A 101 -20.59 -3.97 -30.43
CA GLU A 101 -20.59 -2.59 -29.93
C GLU A 101 -21.04 -2.48 -28.46
N ALA A 102 -22.09 -3.23 -28.07
CA ALA A 102 -22.60 -3.21 -26.70
C ALA A 102 -21.58 -3.80 -25.71
N VAL A 103 -20.91 -4.88 -26.10
CA VAL A 103 -19.85 -5.53 -25.32
C VAL A 103 -18.63 -4.60 -25.25
N LEU A 104 -18.17 -4.03 -26.37
CA LEU A 104 -17.06 -3.05 -26.38
C LEU A 104 -17.34 -1.82 -25.51
N LYS A 105 -18.56 -1.30 -25.50
CA LYS A 105 -18.94 -0.13 -24.68
C LYS A 105 -18.90 -0.47 -23.19
N ARG A 106 -19.41 -1.64 -22.78
CA ARG A 106 -19.33 -2.11 -21.38
C ARG A 106 -17.87 -2.34 -20.97
N ILE A 107 -17.06 -2.95 -21.82
CA ILE A 107 -15.63 -3.20 -21.57
C ILE A 107 -14.86 -1.90 -21.42
N LYS A 108 -15.04 -0.93 -22.32
CA LYS A 108 -14.41 0.40 -22.18
C LYS A 108 -14.83 1.07 -20.89
N SER A 109 -16.07 0.89 -20.45
CA SER A 109 -16.52 1.35 -19.14
C SER A 109 -15.73 0.68 -18.03
N TYR A 110 -15.71 -0.65 -17.95
CA TYR A 110 -14.97 -1.38 -16.90
C TYR A 110 -13.47 -1.06 -16.90
N LEU A 111 -12.83 -0.91 -18.06
CA LEU A 111 -11.44 -0.47 -18.17
C LEU A 111 -11.24 0.96 -17.65
N ARG A 112 -12.18 1.88 -17.91
CA ARG A 112 -12.11 3.25 -17.41
C ARG A 112 -12.28 3.28 -15.90
N TRP A 113 -13.24 2.55 -15.36
CA TRP A 113 -13.47 2.42 -13.92
C TRP A 113 -12.27 1.76 -13.22
N GLY A 114 -11.74 0.67 -13.76
CA GLY A 114 -10.56 -0.01 -13.22
C GLY A 114 -9.33 0.90 -13.20
N LYS A 115 -9.11 1.69 -14.25
CA LYS A 115 -8.02 2.69 -14.29
C LYS A 115 -8.19 3.79 -13.24
N TRP A 116 -9.41 4.29 -13.06
CA TRP A 116 -9.70 5.29 -12.03
C TRP A 116 -9.48 4.74 -10.62
N LEU A 117 -9.96 3.52 -10.34
CA LEU A 117 -9.78 2.86 -9.05
C LEU A 117 -8.31 2.57 -8.76
N ALA A 118 -7.56 2.05 -9.74
CA ALA A 118 -6.13 1.80 -9.60
C ALA A 118 -5.34 3.10 -9.41
N GLY A 119 -5.69 4.17 -10.13
CA GLY A 119 -5.07 5.48 -9.97
C GLY A 119 -5.33 6.10 -8.60
N LEU A 120 -6.57 6.03 -8.11
CA LEU A 120 -6.94 6.48 -6.76
C LEU A 120 -6.22 5.66 -5.69
N ALA A 121 -6.13 4.35 -5.85
CA ALA A 121 -5.40 3.49 -4.92
C ALA A 121 -3.91 3.86 -4.87
N ALA A 122 -3.27 4.04 -6.03
CA ALA A 122 -1.87 4.46 -6.10
C ALA A 122 -1.64 5.81 -5.40
N ALA A 123 -2.51 6.80 -5.64
CA ALA A 123 -2.45 8.08 -4.95
C ALA A 123 -2.62 7.94 -3.44
N ALA A 124 -3.56 7.11 -2.97
CA ALA A 124 -3.78 6.83 -1.56
C ALA A 124 -2.55 6.18 -0.91
N VAL A 125 -1.87 5.25 -1.58
CA VAL A 125 -0.61 4.67 -1.09
C VAL A 125 0.47 5.74 -0.96
N CYS A 126 0.64 6.61 -1.96
CA CYS A 126 1.63 7.70 -1.90
C CYS A 126 1.37 8.65 -0.73
N VAL A 127 0.11 9.01 -0.50
CA VAL A 127 -0.30 9.85 0.64
C VAL A 127 -0.03 9.14 1.96
N ALA A 128 -0.40 7.86 2.09
CA ALA A 128 -0.14 7.08 3.30
C ALA A 128 1.36 6.97 3.61
N LEU A 129 2.20 6.72 2.59
CA LEU A 129 3.65 6.70 2.72
C LEU A 129 4.22 8.06 3.16
N THR A 130 3.67 9.15 2.63
CA THR A 130 4.10 10.50 3.00
C THR A 130 3.76 10.79 4.46
N PHE A 131 2.55 10.44 4.92
CA PHE A 131 2.18 10.58 6.33
C PHE A 131 3.03 9.69 7.25
N ALA A 132 3.27 8.44 6.88
CA ALA A 132 4.13 7.54 7.64
C ALA A 132 5.57 8.07 7.74
N PHE A 133 6.09 8.66 6.66
CA PHE A 133 7.41 9.28 6.65
C PHE A 133 7.47 10.53 7.55
N VAL A 134 6.46 11.42 7.45
CA VAL A 134 6.39 12.62 8.30
C VAL A 134 6.24 12.25 9.78
N ALA A 135 5.43 11.25 10.11
CA ALA A 135 5.28 10.77 11.48
C ALA A 135 6.60 10.19 12.04
N ASN A 136 7.41 9.54 11.21
CA ASN A 136 8.73 9.03 11.62
C ASN A 136 9.81 10.13 11.73
N LEU A 137 9.62 11.30 11.12
CA LEU A 137 10.57 12.42 11.23
C LEU A 137 10.38 13.24 12.52
N GLY A 138 9.24 13.10 13.19
CA GLY A 138 9.00 13.73 14.48
C GLY A 138 9.87 13.09 15.55
N SER A 139 10.58 13.90 16.34
CA SER A 139 11.17 13.47 17.60
C SER A 139 10.70 14.38 18.71
N TYR A 140 10.34 13.81 19.85
CA TYR A 140 10.04 14.56 21.06
C TYR A 140 11.25 14.57 21.97
N SER A 141 11.47 15.71 22.61
CA SER A 141 12.36 15.78 23.76
C SER A 141 11.70 15.10 24.95
N ALA A 142 12.43 14.24 25.64
CA ALA A 142 11.98 13.64 26.89
C ALA A 142 13.07 13.75 27.95
N ARG A 143 12.68 13.56 29.21
CA ARG A 143 13.59 13.53 30.36
C ARG A 143 13.40 12.23 31.13
N LEU A 144 14.51 11.71 31.63
CA LEU A 144 14.55 10.49 32.41
C LEU A 144 14.31 10.77 33.89
N THR A 145 13.51 9.93 34.52
CA THR A 145 13.14 10.07 35.94
C THR A 145 13.18 8.74 36.67
N GLY A 146 13.40 8.78 37.99
CA GLY A 146 13.37 7.61 38.86
C GLY A 146 14.25 6.46 38.37
N ALA A 147 13.69 5.25 38.41
CA ALA A 147 14.41 4.02 38.05
C ALA A 147 14.86 3.96 36.58
N GLY A 148 14.23 4.73 35.68
CA GLY A 148 14.67 4.85 34.29
C GLY A 148 16.02 5.56 34.17
N LEU A 149 16.24 6.60 35.00
CA LEU A 149 17.53 7.29 35.07
C LEU A 149 18.60 6.39 35.71
N ASP A 150 18.27 5.71 36.82
CA ASP A 150 19.21 4.81 37.51
C ASP A 150 19.63 3.64 36.61
N GLY A 151 18.70 3.14 35.79
CA GLY A 151 18.97 2.12 34.78
C GLY A 151 19.87 2.64 33.66
N ALA A 152 19.55 3.81 33.10
CA ALA A 152 20.35 4.43 32.04
C ALA A 152 21.77 4.77 32.50
N GLN A 153 21.96 5.22 33.75
CA GLN A 153 23.26 5.54 34.32
C GLN A 153 24.21 4.34 34.42
N LYS A 154 23.68 3.11 34.51
CA LYS A 154 24.53 1.90 34.50
C LYS A 154 25.23 1.70 33.16
N THR A 155 24.59 2.07 32.06
CA THR A 155 25.17 2.00 30.72
C THR A 155 25.87 3.30 30.35
N CYS A 156 25.33 4.42 30.82
CA CYS A 156 25.77 5.76 30.47
C CYS A 156 25.93 6.65 31.72
N PRO A 157 27.07 6.56 32.42
CA PRO A 157 27.24 7.13 33.74
C PRO A 157 27.27 8.68 33.77
N ARG A 158 27.37 9.32 32.60
CA ARG A 158 27.38 10.79 32.49
C ARG A 158 26.00 11.40 32.27
N ILE A 159 24.96 10.57 32.14
CA ILE A 159 23.58 11.06 32.06
C ILE A 159 23.15 11.57 33.43
N ASP A 160 22.50 12.72 33.46
CA ASP A 160 21.91 13.31 34.66
C ASP A 160 20.41 13.62 34.47
N ARG A 161 19.78 14.22 35.48
CA ARG A 161 18.36 14.61 35.44
C ARG A 161 18.06 15.75 34.45
N LEU A 162 19.08 16.48 34.02
CA LEU A 162 18.94 17.60 33.08
C LEU A 162 19.14 17.15 31.63
N THR A 163 19.65 15.94 31.43
CA THR A 163 19.89 15.37 30.12
C THR A 163 18.57 15.19 29.38
N VAL A 164 18.44 15.92 28.27
CA VAL A 164 17.32 15.80 27.35
C VAL A 164 17.64 14.69 26.37
N VAL A 165 16.78 13.70 26.33
CA VAL A 165 16.86 12.58 25.40
C VAL A 165 15.84 12.73 24.28
N ARG A 166 16.08 12.09 23.13
CA ARG A 166 15.14 12.12 22.01
C ARG A 166 14.40 10.79 21.91
N VAL A 167 13.09 10.88 21.70
CA VAL A 167 12.22 9.73 21.47
C VAL A 167 11.49 9.94 20.15
N ALA A 168 11.41 8.91 19.32
CA ALA A 168 10.67 8.98 18.07
C ALA A 168 9.18 9.26 18.34
N ALA A 169 8.56 10.14 17.55
CA ALA A 169 7.14 10.47 17.70
C ALA A 169 6.25 9.23 17.54
N SER A 170 6.63 8.32 16.65
CA SER A 170 5.95 7.04 16.45
C SER A 170 5.92 6.16 17.72
N ASP A 171 7.01 6.15 18.49
CA ASP A 171 7.06 5.42 19.77
C ASP A 171 6.20 6.12 20.84
N VAL A 172 6.22 7.46 20.87
CA VAL A 172 5.42 8.28 21.80
C VAL A 172 3.92 8.19 21.52
N GLU A 173 3.49 7.94 20.30
CA GLU A 173 2.08 7.75 19.96
C GLU A 173 1.62 6.29 20.13
N GLY A 174 2.55 5.33 20.12
CA GLY A 174 2.24 3.91 20.31
C GLY A 174 1.86 3.54 21.75
N ASP A 175 1.39 2.30 21.93
CA ASP A 175 1.05 1.71 23.23
C ASP A 175 2.17 0.87 23.83
N SER A 176 3.38 0.94 23.26
CA SER A 176 4.51 0.20 23.78
C SER A 176 4.82 0.65 25.22
N PRO A 177 4.96 -0.30 26.18
CA PRO A 177 5.34 0.04 27.55
C PRO A 177 6.80 0.53 27.62
N THR A 178 7.62 0.21 26.62
CA THR A 178 9.03 0.63 26.52
C THR A 178 9.24 1.44 25.26
N LEU A 179 9.93 2.57 25.40
CA LEU A 179 10.28 3.48 24.32
C LEU A 179 11.77 3.37 24.03
N LEU A 180 12.15 3.44 22.75
CA LEU A 180 13.54 3.57 22.37
C LEU A 180 13.95 5.04 22.53
N VAL A 181 15.00 5.25 23.31
CA VAL A 181 15.51 6.57 23.64
C VAL A 181 16.90 6.70 23.05
N ASP A 182 17.10 7.70 22.20
CA ASP A 182 18.40 8.01 21.62
C ASP A 182 19.18 8.95 22.54
N ILE A 183 20.36 8.48 22.94
CA ILE A 183 21.28 9.21 23.83
C ILE A 183 22.61 9.42 23.11
N ASP A 184 23.22 10.59 23.29
CA ASP A 184 24.56 10.85 22.79
C ASP A 184 25.54 9.85 23.43
N SER A 185 26.21 9.05 22.61
CA SER A 185 27.13 8.03 23.09
C SER A 185 28.32 8.60 23.88
N THR A 186 28.62 9.89 23.78
CA THR A 186 29.61 10.55 24.64
C THR A 186 29.22 10.57 26.12
N ALA A 187 27.93 10.37 26.42
CA ALA A 187 27.43 10.17 27.76
C ALA A 187 27.64 8.72 28.28
N CYS A 188 28.03 7.81 27.38
CA CYS A 188 28.20 6.39 27.64
C CYS A 188 29.66 5.96 27.73
N GLU A 189 29.93 4.85 28.42
CA GLU A 189 31.29 4.31 28.51
C GLU A 189 31.76 3.80 27.14
N GLY A 190 32.87 4.33 26.65
CA GLY A 190 33.46 3.92 25.36
C GLY A 190 32.79 4.51 24.11
N GLY A 191 31.84 5.45 24.25
CA GLY A 191 31.19 6.06 23.09
C GLY A 191 32.06 7.02 22.28
N GLY A 192 31.99 6.90 20.97
CA GLY A 192 32.68 7.77 20.02
C GLY A 192 31.88 9.04 19.71
N ARG A 193 32.57 10.17 19.50
CA ARG A 193 31.92 11.44 19.12
C ARG A 193 31.02 11.24 17.89
N GLY A 194 29.76 11.65 17.99
CA GLY A 194 28.80 11.64 16.89
C GLY A 194 28.02 10.33 16.69
N SER A 195 28.21 9.32 17.56
CA SER A 195 27.37 8.13 17.59
C SER A 195 26.23 8.30 18.60
N MET A 196 25.04 7.78 18.27
CA MET A 196 23.90 7.71 19.20
C MET A 196 23.80 6.28 19.75
N THR A 197 23.44 6.16 21.02
CA THR A 197 23.15 4.88 21.69
C THR A 197 21.68 4.81 22.02
N GLY A 198 21.00 3.81 21.47
CA GLY A 198 19.59 3.55 21.74
C GLY A 198 19.42 2.73 23.02
N LEU A 199 18.62 3.22 23.95
CA LEU A 199 18.27 2.55 25.20
C LEU A 199 16.76 2.35 25.29
N PHE A 200 16.32 1.13 25.62
CA PHE A 200 14.92 0.85 25.86
C PHE A 200 14.55 1.20 27.30
N ILE A 201 13.66 2.18 27.46
CA ILE A 201 13.26 2.69 28.77
C ILE A 201 11.74 2.64 28.90
N ASP A 202 11.29 2.18 30.05
CA ASP A 202 9.86 2.08 30.37
C ASP A 202 9.22 3.49 30.40
N ARG A 203 8.10 3.63 29.69
CA ARG A 203 7.39 4.88 29.44
C ARG A 203 7.02 5.62 30.72
N ARG A 204 6.76 4.89 31.83
CA ARG A 204 6.42 5.50 33.13
C ARG A 204 7.55 6.33 33.75
N TYR A 205 8.79 6.15 33.26
CA TYR A 205 9.96 6.86 33.74
C TYR A 205 10.40 7.99 32.81
N LEU A 206 9.62 8.27 31.75
CA LEU A 206 9.88 9.32 30.80
C LEU A 206 8.87 10.45 30.97
N VAL A 207 9.37 11.68 31.08
CA VAL A 207 8.56 12.90 30.98
C VAL A 207 8.77 13.48 29.60
N ILE A 208 7.72 13.51 28.78
CA ILE A 208 7.80 13.92 27.37
C ILE A 208 7.40 15.39 27.28
N ASP A 209 8.32 16.23 26.82
CA ASP A 209 8.11 17.64 26.54
C ASP A 209 7.56 17.76 25.11
N ARG A 210 6.24 17.99 24.97
CA ARG A 210 5.52 18.15 23.70
C ARG A 210 5.48 19.59 23.20
#